data_AF-A0A537ZSA2-F1
#
_entry.id   AF-A0A537ZSA2-F1
#
_cell.length_a   1.000
_cell.length_b   1.000
_cell.length_c   1.000
_cell.angle_alpha   90.00
_cell.angle_beta   90.00
_cell.angle_gamma   90.00
#
_symmetry.space_group_name_H-M   'P 1'
#
loop_
_entity.id
_entity.type
_entity.pdbx_description
1 polymer ?
#
loop_
_entity_poly.entity_id
_entity_poly.type
_entity_poly.pdbx_seq_one_letter_code
_entity_poly.pdbx_strand_id
1 'polypeptide(L)'
;MANGECTWCGTSVESDDGFRLYEPAGDRKATFCRLEHIVPWAIQGPHWEAGELDEPPAIEGETRTCAHCGRELGDVHVLLVRHRGENRIPDDFCSVDHLLEWAKAGGRWQ
;
A
#
# COMPACT_ATOMS: atom_id res chain seq x y z
N MET A 1 19.65 1.64 2.28
CA MET A 1 19.59 1.38 3.72
C MET A 1 18.20 0.84 3.97
N ALA A 2 18.08 -0.36 4.55
CA ALA A 2 16.80 -0.96 4.88
C ALA A 2 15.94 0.00 5.71
N ASN A 3 14.68 0.16 5.33
CA ASN A 3 13.71 1.02 6.02
C ASN A 3 12.46 0.19 6.36
N GLY A 4 12.68 -0.84 7.18
CA GLY A 4 11.64 -1.75 7.67
C GLY A 4 11.83 -3.21 7.28
N GLU A 5 11.00 -4.06 7.88
CA GLU A 5 10.89 -5.49 7.56
C GLU A 5 9.55 -5.74 6.86
N CYS A 6 9.50 -6.75 6.00
CA CYS A 6 8.26 -7.17 5.40
C CYS A 6 7.32 -7.70 6.49
N THR A 7 6.17 -7.06 6.67
CA THR A 7 5.14 -7.40 7.65
C THR A 7 4.63 -8.84 7.51
N TRP A 8 4.80 -9.47 6.35
CA TRP A 8 4.45 -10.88 6.12
C TRP A 8 5.60 -11.87 6.40
N CYS A 9 6.78 -11.67 5.80
CA CYS A 9 7.85 -12.67 5.81
C CYS A 9 9.08 -12.28 6.65
N GLY A 10 9.08 -11.10 7.27
CA GLY A 10 10.17 -10.58 8.11
C GLY A 10 11.45 -10.22 7.35
N THR A 11 11.49 -10.34 6.03
CA THR A 11 12.68 -9.97 5.24
C THR A 11 12.86 -8.46 5.23
N SER A 12 14.09 -7.97 5.41
CA SER A 12 14.41 -6.54 5.32
C SER A 12 14.04 -5.97 3.95
N VAL A 13 13.47 -4.77 3.93
CA VAL A 13 13.05 -4.07 2.72
C VAL A 13 13.79 -2.74 2.61
N GLU A 14 14.49 -2.54 1.50
CA GLU A 14 15.18 -1.27 1.23
C GLU A 14 14.17 -0.13 1.07
N SER A 15 14.59 1.10 1.41
CA SER A 15 13.72 2.28 1.33
C SER A 15 13.21 2.60 -0.08
N ASP A 16 13.91 2.11 -1.11
CA ASP A 16 13.68 2.39 -2.52
C ASP A 16 13.14 1.18 -3.31
N ASP A 17 12.81 0.07 -2.65
CA ASP A 17 12.22 -1.12 -3.26
C ASP A 17 11.03 -1.66 -2.46
N GLY A 18 10.19 -2.49 -3.07
CA GLY A 18 9.03 -3.10 -2.44
C GLY A 18 7.82 -2.17 -2.35
N PHE A 19 7.00 -2.36 -1.33
CA PHE A 19 5.69 -1.75 -1.20
C PHE A 19 5.46 -1.23 0.20
N ARG A 20 4.94 -0.01 0.29
CA ARG A 20 4.45 0.57 1.56
C ARG A 20 2.95 0.71 1.47
N LEU A 21 2.27 0.25 2.48
CA LEU A 21 0.83 0.31 2.59
C LEU A 21 0.47 1.20 3.77
N TYR A 22 -0.46 2.10 3.57
CA TYR A 22 -0.92 3.04 4.59
C TYR A 22 -2.44 3.05 4.68
N GLU A 23 -2.97 3.24 5.89
CA GLU A 23 -4.34 3.65 6.16
C GLU A 23 -4.26 4.99 6.91
N PRO A 24 -4.27 6.13 6.18
CA PRO A 24 -3.98 7.45 6.78
C PRO A 24 -4.93 7.84 7.91
N ALA A 25 -6.22 7.54 7.77
CA ALA A 25 -7.22 7.86 8.81
C ALA A 25 -7.00 7.09 10.13
N GLY A 26 -6.21 6.03 10.12
CA GLY A 26 -5.92 5.19 11.28
C GLY A 26 -4.49 5.31 11.80
N ASP A 27 -3.62 6.10 11.16
CA ASP A 27 -2.17 6.14 11.38
C ASP A 27 -1.57 4.72 11.42
N ARG A 28 -1.91 3.92 10.40
CA ARG A 28 -1.45 2.54 10.26
C ARG A 28 -0.64 2.36 9.01
N LYS A 29 0.38 1.52 9.11
CA LYS A 29 1.21 1.11 7.98
C LYS A 29 1.60 -0.36 7.99
N ALA A 30 1.96 -0.86 6.82
CA ALA A 30 2.55 -2.18 6.61
C ALA A 30 3.56 -2.11 5.45
N THR A 31 4.58 -2.95 5.50
CA THR A 31 5.64 -2.99 4.47
C THR A 31 5.70 -4.37 3.83
N PHE A 32 5.86 -4.44 2.51
CA PHE A 32 5.95 -5.71 1.79
C PHE A 32 7.12 -5.73 0.82
N CYS A 33 7.93 -6.78 0.87
CA CYS A 33 9.01 -6.97 -0.11
C CYS A 33 8.47 -7.37 -1.49
N ARG A 34 7.24 -7.90 -1.56
CA ARG A 34 6.59 -8.38 -2.78
C ARG A 34 5.08 -8.14 -2.72
N LEU A 35 4.46 -7.93 -3.88
CA LEU A 35 3.02 -7.74 -3.99
C LEU A 35 2.26 -8.97 -3.46
N GLU A 36 2.77 -10.16 -3.75
CA GLU A 36 2.15 -11.44 -3.40
C GLU A 36 2.05 -11.65 -1.88
N HIS A 37 2.82 -10.90 -1.08
CA HIS A 37 2.76 -10.98 0.39
C HIS A 37 1.58 -10.19 0.98
N ILE A 38 1.00 -9.25 0.22
CA ILE A 38 -0.23 -8.56 0.61
C ILE A 38 -1.41 -9.54 0.67
N VAL A 39 -1.45 -10.49 -0.26
CA VAL A 39 -2.56 -11.43 -0.42
C VAL A 39 -2.81 -12.29 0.84
N PRO A 40 -1.83 -13.07 1.35
CA PRO A 40 -2.05 -13.87 2.56
C PRO A 40 -2.23 -12.98 3.81
N TRP A 41 -1.55 -11.83 3.88
CA TRP A 41 -1.70 -10.86 4.97
C TRP A 41 -3.15 -10.36 5.08
N ALA A 42 -3.75 -9.94 3.96
CA ALA A 42 -5.13 -9.48 3.94
C ALA A 42 -6.13 -10.60 4.27
N ILE A 43 -5.90 -11.82 3.76
CA ILE A 43 -6.77 -12.98 4.02
C ILE A 43 -6.75 -13.40 5.50
N GLN A 44 -5.62 -13.30 6.18
CA GLN A 44 -5.47 -13.75 7.58
C GLN A 44 -5.94 -12.70 8.61
N GLY A 45 -6.46 -11.57 8.14
CA GLY A 45 -6.75 -10.42 8.98
C GLY A 45 -5.55 -9.48 9.00
N PRO A 46 -5.66 -8.27 8.42
CA PRO A 46 -4.53 -7.38 8.24
C PRO A 46 -3.98 -6.92 9.58
N HIS A 47 -2.79 -7.42 9.94
CA HIS A 47 -2.05 -6.94 11.10
C HIS A 47 -1.23 -5.71 10.71
N TRP A 48 -1.60 -4.58 11.27
CA TRP A 48 -1.00 -3.28 11.00
C TRP A 48 0.04 -2.91 12.07
N GLU A 49 1.02 -2.11 11.65
CA GLU A 49 1.90 -1.37 12.56
C GLU A 49 1.37 0.06 12.72
N ALA A 50 1.60 0.67 13.88
CA ALA A 50 1.32 2.09 14.06
C ALA A 50 2.34 2.92 13.29
N GLY A 51 1.89 3.92 12.53
CA GLY A 51 2.76 4.83 11.82
C GLY A 51 2.03 5.68 10.78
N GLU A 52 2.51 6.91 10.66
CA GLU A 52 2.07 7.88 9.65
C GLU A 52 2.71 7.59 8.27
N LEU A 53 2.30 8.35 7.27
CA LEU A 53 2.93 8.41 5.96
C LEU A 53 4.38 8.88 6.11
N ASP A 54 5.34 8.07 5.64
CA ASP A 54 6.76 8.41 5.77
C ASP A 54 7.16 9.60 4.84
N GLU A 55 6.43 9.80 3.74
CA GLU A 55 6.49 10.96 2.84
C GLU A 55 5.07 11.19 2.27
N PRO A 56 4.61 12.44 2.08
CA PRO A 56 3.36 12.68 1.39
C PRO A 56 3.51 12.19 -0.06
N PRO A 57 2.68 11.25 -0.56
CA PRO A 57 2.61 11.00 -1.99
C PRO A 57 2.30 12.35 -2.65
N ALA A 58 2.99 12.69 -3.73
CA ALA A 58 3.03 14.01 -4.35
C ALA A 58 1.71 14.49 -5.00
N ILE A 59 0.56 14.09 -4.45
CA ILE A 59 -0.78 14.32 -4.98
C ILE A 59 -1.63 15.01 -3.91
N GLU A 60 -1.20 16.21 -3.51
CA GLU A 60 -2.10 17.16 -2.87
C GLU A 60 -2.95 17.83 -3.97
N GLY A 61 -4.26 17.58 -3.96
CA GLY A 61 -5.24 18.32 -4.77
C GLY A 61 -5.89 17.57 -5.95
N GLU A 62 -5.51 16.33 -6.26
CA GLU A 62 -6.20 15.51 -7.26
C GLU A 62 -7.26 14.61 -6.60
N THR A 63 -8.40 14.45 -7.28
CA THR A 63 -9.42 13.48 -6.88
C THR A 63 -8.82 12.08 -6.92
N ARG A 64 -8.64 11.46 -5.74
CA ARG A 64 -8.18 10.08 -5.63
C ARG A 64 -9.30 9.14 -6.05
N THR A 65 -8.98 8.17 -6.90
CA THR A 65 -9.92 7.12 -7.34
C THR A 65 -9.37 5.76 -6.97
N CYS A 66 -10.25 4.85 -6.55
CA CYS A 66 -9.85 3.49 -6.25
C CYS A 66 -9.32 2.79 -7.51
N ALA A 67 -8.09 2.30 -7.47
CA ALA A 67 -7.45 1.55 -8.55
C ALA A 67 -8.17 0.23 -8.90
N HIS A 68 -9.03 -0.28 -8.02
CA HIS A 68 -9.83 -1.48 -8.27
C HIS A 68 -11.19 -1.18 -8.91
N CYS A 69 -11.95 -0.19 -8.43
CA CYS A 69 -13.34 0.04 -8.84
C CYS A 69 -13.61 1.40 -9.51
N GLY A 70 -12.62 2.29 -9.56
CA GLY A 70 -12.71 3.62 -10.16
C GLY A 70 -13.53 4.65 -9.36
N ARG A 71 -14.06 4.30 -8.18
CA ARG A 71 -14.83 5.23 -7.35
C ARG A 71 -13.92 6.31 -6.75
N GLU A 72 -14.42 7.54 -6.69
CA GLU A 72 -13.80 8.63 -5.92
C GLU A 72 -13.66 8.26 -4.43
N LEU A 73 -12.54 8.66 -3.84
CA LEU A 73 -12.18 8.35 -2.47
C LEU A 73 -12.32 9.57 -1.57
N GLY A 74 -12.73 9.33 -0.33
CA GLY A 74 -12.69 10.30 0.76
C GLY A 74 -11.49 10.06 1.68
N ASP A 75 -11.55 10.66 2.87
CA ASP A 75 -10.43 10.64 3.83
C ASP A 75 -10.08 9.23 4.32
N VAL A 76 -11.07 8.33 4.40
CA VAL A 76 -10.85 6.92 4.74
C VAL A 76 -10.60 6.12 3.47
N HIS A 77 -9.35 5.76 3.25
CA HIS A 77 -8.88 4.93 2.14
C HIS A 77 -7.59 4.21 2.53
N VAL A 78 -7.16 3.30 1.67
CA VAL A 78 -5.90 2.58 1.76
C VAL A 78 -5.01 3.02 0.60
N LEU A 79 -3.78 3.44 0.90
CA LEU A 79 -2.79 3.85 -0.10
C LEU A 79 -1.68 2.81 -0.17
N LEU A 80 -1.46 2.25 -1.35
CA LEU A 80 -0.28 1.44 -1.65
C LEU A 80 0.71 2.28 -2.45
N VAL A 81 1.94 2.40 -1.97
CA VAL A 81 3.04 3.00 -2.72
C VAL A 81 4.00 1.91 -3.14
N ARG A 82 4.16 1.72 -4.45
CA ARG A 82 5.21 0.87 -5.02
C ARG A 82 6.48 1.67 -5.20
N HIS A 83 7.56 1.19 -4.58
CA HIS A 83 8.89 1.79 -4.68
C HIS A 83 9.69 1.04 -5.77
N ARG A 84 10.30 1.78 -6.70
CA ARG A 84 11.18 1.22 -7.73
C ARG A 84 12.35 2.17 -8.01
N GLY A 85 13.40 2.04 -7.21
CA GLY A 85 14.49 3.01 -7.15
C GLY A 85 13.93 4.35 -6.67
N GLU A 86 14.16 5.42 -7.43
CA GLU A 86 13.65 6.76 -7.11
C GLU A 86 12.15 6.91 -7.39
N ASN A 87 11.54 5.99 -8.15
CA ASN A 87 10.13 6.11 -8.51
C ASN A 87 9.23 5.67 -7.35
N ARG A 88 8.17 6.45 -7.14
CA ARG A 88 7.07 6.17 -6.20
C ARG A 88 5.78 6.16 -7.00
N ILE A 89 5.12 5.01 -7.06
CA ILE A 89 3.88 4.83 -7.82
C ILE A 89 2.76 4.57 -6.80
N PRO A 90 1.90 5.56 -6.54
CA PRO A 90 0.76 5.41 -5.63
C PRO A 90 -0.44 4.76 -6.34
N ASP A 91 -1.09 3.82 -5.66
CA ASP A 91 -2.39 3.24 -6.00
C ASP A 91 -3.30 3.34 -4.77
N ASP A 92 -4.44 4.02 -4.90
CA ASP A 92 -5.40 4.16 -3.81
C ASP A 92 -6.53 3.12 -3.88
N PHE A 93 -7.09 2.74 -2.72
CA PHE A 93 -8.14 1.74 -2.59
C PHE A 93 -9.21 2.16 -1.59
N CYS A 94 -10.47 1.78 -1.85
CA CYS A 94 -11.56 1.99 -0.89
C CYS A 94 -11.35 1.21 0.42
N SER A 95 -10.66 0.07 0.36
CA SER A 95 -10.48 -0.85 1.49
C SER A 95 -9.38 -1.86 1.21
N VAL A 96 -8.99 -2.61 2.25
CA VAL A 96 -8.09 -3.77 2.13
C VAL A 96 -8.67 -4.85 1.20
N ASP A 97 -10.00 -5.00 1.13
CA ASP A 97 -10.62 -5.98 0.22
C ASP A 97 -10.38 -5.62 -1.25
N HIS A 98 -10.49 -4.33 -1.60
CA HIS A 98 -10.20 -3.88 -2.96
C HIS A 98 -8.71 -4.00 -3.30
N LEU A 99 -7.84 -3.69 -2.35
CA LEU A 99 -6.40 -3.95 -2.47
C LEU A 99 -6.13 -5.44 -2.71
N LEU A 100 -6.80 -6.33 -1.96
CA LEU A 100 -6.63 -7.77 -2.06
C LEU A 100 -6.99 -8.29 -3.45
N GLU A 101 -8.16 -7.93 -3.97
CA GLU A 101 -8.60 -8.35 -5.31
C GLU A 101 -7.66 -7.82 -6.41
N TRP A 102 -7.20 -6.58 -6.27
CA TRP A 102 -6.22 -5.99 -7.17
C TRP A 102 -4.84 -6.69 -7.09
N ALA A 103 -4.37 -7.02 -5.89
CA ALA A 103 -3.11 -7.73 -5.68
C ALA A 103 -3.15 -9.15 -6.25
N LYS A 104 -4.28 -9.87 -6.08
CA LYS A 104 -4.53 -11.19 -6.70
C LYS A 104 -4.47 -11.13 -8.23
N ALA A 105 -4.88 -10.02 -8.84
CA ALA A 105 -4.80 -9.81 -10.29
C ALA A 105 -3.37 -9.49 -10.78
N GLY A 106 -2.41 -9.35 -9.86
CA GLY A 106 -0.99 -9.08 -10.14
C GLY A 106 -0.64 -7.60 -10.21
N GLY A 107 -1.47 -6.73 -9.63
CA GLY A 107 -1.17 -5.29 -9.53
C GLY A 107 -1.15 -4.58 -10.89
N ARG A 108 -2.01 -5.03 -11.81
CA ARG A 108 -2.11 -4.47 -13.16
C ARG A 108 -3.26 -3.47 -13.20
N TRP A 109 -2.92 -2.27 -13.60
CA TRP A 109 -3.83 -1.17 -13.93
C TRP A 109 -4.67 -1.50 -15.18
N GLN A 110 -5.86 -0.93 -15.30
CA GLN A 110 -6.67 -0.86 -16.53
C GLN A 110 -6.38 0.43 -17.27
#